data_AF-A0A6A5X3Z6-F1
#
_entry.id   AF-A0A6A5X3Z6-F1
#
_cell.length_a   1.000
_cell.length_b   1.000
_cell.length_c   1.000
_cell.angle_alpha   90.00
_cell.angle_beta   90.00
_cell.angle_gamma   90.00
#
_symmetry.space_group_name_H-M   'P 1'
#
loop_
_entity.id
_entity.type
_entity.pdbx_description
1 polymer ?
#
loop_
_entity_poly.entity_id
_entity_poly.type
_entity_poly.pdbx_seq_one_letter_code
_entity_poly.pdbx_strand_id
1 'polypeptide(L)'
;MAPHSMQHRKYRNEDRDREYYEHECQKFRICIIGKTGVGKSTLLSRVFGMDEQQAGVVHPDEAVRNGGGKHNVFNQIIDENRNSALIIHDSCGFETGEGGYLDHVQDFIDYRSKKPSLSEQLHCIWYCISLTDARPLHDAERRFFEFLRETDIPVVFVLTKYDAFICDKVLERVEDIQEATGDDWAIAREAAASYIATLRTHLEGTVGQGVKVQEVSKTRRDEHLVKKLVVETTAIVRPNLRIVWYRAQGVLANQKRHACVDHFPEKLIKSLIGFSSLPLNPFRGLQLSDFFESVFHHCCTVWNLPGQSVLFTKSHVQQMFREASQTYIGRMNIGALLDLLGFIDALLYIKVGIKIACDLIMIFQQLFWATPRRQKLSYTDLERELGLYKASEIRDSIHTLVDGYVTTGNCFSTQRVIQTIGGVVERGCGILHNVTVRTHKKETVGSLDEPPFAELPGTAVVR
;
A
#
# COMPACT_ATOMS: atom_id res chain seq x y z
N MET A 1 3.48 -44.05 19.48
CA MET A 1 4.15 -42.78 19.83
C MET A 1 4.23 -41.94 18.56
N ALA A 2 3.32 -40.97 18.42
CA ALA A 2 3.24 -40.08 17.27
C ALA A 2 4.17 -38.87 17.44
N PRO A 3 4.77 -38.31 16.37
CA PRO A 3 5.70 -37.20 16.47
C PRO A 3 4.94 -35.86 16.49
N HIS A 4 4.64 -35.36 17.69
CA HIS A 4 4.02 -34.05 17.93
C HIS A 4 4.98 -32.84 17.79
N SER A 5 6.21 -33.01 17.28
CA SER A 5 7.27 -31.99 17.40
C SER A 5 7.58 -31.16 16.14
N MET A 6 6.95 -31.42 15.00
CA MET A 6 7.31 -30.77 13.73
C MET A 6 6.51 -29.50 13.39
N GLN A 7 5.25 -29.39 13.84
CA GLN A 7 4.41 -28.20 13.56
C GLN A 7 4.75 -26.99 14.45
N HIS A 8 5.10 -27.21 15.72
CA HIS A 8 5.44 -26.11 16.64
C HIS A 8 6.78 -25.42 16.31
N ARG A 9 7.68 -26.08 15.57
CA ARG A 9 8.99 -25.52 15.20
C ARG A 9 8.91 -24.58 13.99
N LYS A 10 7.90 -24.71 13.13
CA LYS A 10 7.68 -23.86 11.94
C LYS A 10 7.10 -22.48 12.31
N TYR A 11 6.07 -22.47 13.16
CA TYR A 11 5.45 -21.22 13.62
C TYR A 11 6.39 -20.31 14.43
N ARG A 12 7.32 -20.89 15.20
CA ARG A 12 8.27 -20.12 16.04
C ARG A 12 9.42 -19.46 15.26
N ASN A 13 9.62 -19.84 14.00
CA ASN A 13 10.61 -19.20 13.13
C ASN A 13 10.00 -18.03 12.34
N GLU A 14 8.75 -18.12 11.88
CA GLU A 14 8.10 -17.03 11.12
C GLU A 14 7.98 -15.73 11.92
N ASP A 15 7.71 -15.79 13.23
CA ASP A 15 7.60 -14.60 14.09
C ASP A 15 8.96 -13.94 14.36
N ARG A 16 10.04 -14.74 14.53
CA ARG A 16 11.41 -14.21 14.68
C ARG A 16 11.95 -13.67 13.38
N ASP A 17 11.60 -14.28 12.26
CA ASP A 17 11.98 -13.83 10.92
C ASP A 17 11.25 -12.52 10.58
N ARG A 18 9.97 -12.35 10.95
CA ARG A 18 9.23 -11.07 10.77
C ARG A 18 9.86 -9.89 11.52
N GLU A 19 10.20 -10.07 12.80
CA GLU A 19 10.77 -9.00 13.64
C GLU A 19 12.23 -8.67 13.22
N TYR A 20 12.97 -9.67 12.70
CA TYR A 20 14.36 -9.52 12.26
C TYR A 20 14.51 -8.69 10.96
N TYR A 21 13.59 -8.82 9.99
CA TYR A 21 13.72 -8.16 8.68
C TYR A 21 13.14 -6.74 8.60
N GLU A 22 12.22 -6.34 9.48
CA GLU A 22 11.71 -4.95 9.52
C GLU A 22 12.80 -3.91 9.79
N HIS A 23 13.90 -4.32 10.44
CA HIS A 23 15.04 -3.46 10.74
C HIS A 23 16.08 -3.39 9.61
N GLU A 24 16.11 -4.33 8.67
CA GLU A 24 17.13 -4.37 7.61
C GLU A 24 16.72 -3.60 6.34
N CYS A 25 15.42 -3.43 6.08
CA CYS A 25 14.94 -2.84 4.81
C CYS A 25 13.82 -1.80 5.01
N GLN A 26 14.16 -0.53 4.82
CA GLN A 26 13.21 0.58 4.97
C GLN A 26 12.48 0.98 3.68
N LYS A 27 13.04 0.65 2.51
CA LYS A 27 12.51 1.08 1.19
C LYS A 27 12.33 -0.11 0.27
N PHE A 28 11.21 -0.14 -0.44
CA PHE A 28 10.90 -1.15 -1.44
C PHE A 28 11.62 -0.77 -2.74
N ARG A 29 12.40 -1.68 -3.32
CA ARG A 29 13.18 -1.45 -4.53
C ARG A 29 12.56 -2.19 -5.70
N ILE A 30 12.09 -1.44 -6.69
CA ILE A 30 11.45 -1.98 -7.89
C ILE A 30 12.20 -1.56 -9.15
N CYS A 31 12.24 -2.44 -10.15
CA CYS A 31 12.73 -2.12 -11.49
C CYS A 31 11.57 -2.14 -12.46
N ILE A 32 11.49 -1.12 -13.32
CA ILE A 32 10.46 -1.02 -14.34
C ILE A 32 11.10 -1.06 -15.72
N ILE A 33 10.72 -2.09 -16.46
CA ILE A 33 11.28 -2.44 -17.75
C ILE A 33 10.22 -2.22 -18.82
N GLY A 34 10.61 -1.65 -19.96
CA GLY A 34 9.71 -1.57 -21.11
C GLY A 34 10.11 -0.46 -22.08
N LYS A 35 9.59 -0.54 -23.30
CA LYS A 35 9.93 0.38 -24.40
C LYS A 35 9.60 1.85 -24.11
N THR A 36 10.15 2.74 -24.94
CA THR A 36 9.75 4.15 -24.96
C THR A 36 8.26 4.27 -25.29
N GLY A 37 7.55 5.17 -24.58
CA GLY A 37 6.12 5.39 -24.80
C GLY A 37 5.17 4.29 -24.31
N VAL A 38 5.67 3.22 -23.66
CA VAL A 38 4.81 2.14 -23.12
C VAL A 38 3.92 2.59 -21.96
N GLY A 39 4.22 3.72 -21.32
CA GLY A 39 3.43 4.28 -20.21
C GLY A 39 4.00 4.03 -18.80
N LYS A 40 5.31 3.80 -18.66
CA LYS A 40 6.00 3.60 -17.36
C LYS A 40 5.74 4.74 -16.38
N SER A 41 5.95 5.98 -16.80
CA SER A 41 5.82 7.17 -15.95
C SER A 41 4.38 7.39 -15.45
N THR A 42 3.40 7.20 -16.34
CA THR A 42 1.98 7.24 -15.99
C THR A 42 1.62 6.14 -15.00
N LEU A 43 2.11 4.92 -15.20
CA LEU A 43 1.89 3.80 -14.27
C LEU A 43 2.48 4.11 -12.89
N LEU A 44 3.72 4.60 -12.85
CA LEU A 44 4.42 5.02 -11.64
C LEU A 44 3.66 6.09 -10.88
N SER A 45 3.16 7.11 -11.59
CA SER A 45 2.34 8.15 -10.98
C SER A 45 1.02 7.58 -10.41
N ARG A 46 0.36 6.68 -11.15
CA ARG A 46 -0.91 6.08 -10.71
C ARG A 46 -0.76 5.15 -9.51
N VAL A 47 0.31 4.37 -9.42
CA VAL A 47 0.49 3.41 -8.30
C VAL A 47 1.19 4.04 -7.10
N PHE A 48 2.19 4.88 -7.34
CA PHE A 48 3.04 5.42 -6.28
C PHE A 48 2.82 6.92 -6.02
N GLY A 49 1.88 7.56 -6.72
CA GLY A 49 1.54 8.98 -6.54
C GLY A 49 2.73 9.93 -6.74
N MET A 50 3.70 9.51 -7.55
CA MET A 50 4.82 10.36 -7.94
C MET A 50 4.38 11.36 -9.00
N ASP A 51 5.11 12.47 -9.11
CA ASP A 51 4.91 13.40 -10.20
C ASP A 51 5.22 12.71 -11.54
N GLU A 52 4.38 12.82 -12.57
CA GLU A 52 4.70 12.23 -13.88
C GLU A 52 5.99 12.82 -14.46
N GLN A 53 6.31 14.09 -14.17
CA GLN A 53 7.55 14.75 -14.59
C GLN A 53 8.78 14.28 -13.80
N GLN A 54 8.59 13.76 -12.58
CA GLN A 54 9.67 13.16 -11.78
C GLN A 54 9.76 11.65 -11.98
N ALA A 55 8.64 11.00 -12.30
CA ALA A 55 8.50 9.59 -12.61
C ALA A 55 8.95 9.27 -14.03
N GLY A 56 8.89 10.26 -14.92
CA GLY A 56 9.36 10.20 -16.28
C GLY A 56 10.41 11.28 -16.51
N VAL A 57 11.68 10.89 -16.41
CA VAL A 57 12.79 11.60 -17.05
C VAL A 57 13.01 13.02 -16.50
N VAL A 58 14.07 13.18 -15.69
CA VAL A 58 14.85 14.43 -15.68
C VAL A 58 14.94 14.92 -17.13
N HIS A 59 14.31 16.06 -17.42
CA HIS A 59 14.07 16.57 -18.78
C HIS A 59 15.25 16.31 -19.74
N PRO A 60 15.00 16.07 -21.04
CA PRO A 60 16.05 16.14 -22.07
C PRO A 60 16.91 17.40 -21.92
N ASP A 61 16.32 18.51 -21.46
CA ASP A 61 17.01 19.78 -21.21
C ASP A 61 17.94 19.77 -19.98
N GLU A 62 17.67 18.95 -18.95
CA GLU A 62 18.59 18.74 -17.81
C GLU A 62 19.69 17.73 -18.16
N ALA A 63 19.42 16.77 -19.05
CA ALA A 63 20.45 15.91 -19.66
C ALA A 63 21.42 16.73 -20.54
N VAL A 64 20.95 17.82 -21.16
CA VAL A 64 21.79 18.78 -21.91
C VAL A 64 22.61 19.67 -20.97
N ARG A 65 22.07 20.12 -19.83
CA ARG A 65 22.81 20.94 -18.85
C ARG A 65 23.92 20.18 -18.12
N ASN A 66 23.79 18.86 -17.95
CA ASN A 66 24.79 18.00 -17.30
C ASN A 66 25.70 17.25 -18.29
N GLY A 67 25.78 17.68 -19.56
CA GLY A 67 26.75 17.14 -20.52
C GLY A 67 26.37 15.80 -21.14
N GLY A 68 25.13 15.67 -21.66
CA GLY A 68 24.73 14.55 -22.51
C GLY A 68 24.63 13.21 -21.77
N GLY A 69 24.07 13.21 -20.56
CA GLY A 69 24.04 12.05 -19.67
C GLY A 69 23.04 10.98 -20.10
N LYS A 70 23.52 9.87 -20.69
CA LYS A 70 22.76 8.63 -20.91
C LYS A 70 22.08 8.19 -19.61
N HIS A 71 20.75 8.10 -19.64
CA HIS A 71 19.97 7.47 -18.58
C HIS A 71 20.45 6.02 -18.34
N ASN A 72 20.63 5.63 -17.08
CA ASN A 72 21.19 4.33 -16.70
C ASN A 72 20.31 3.65 -15.64
N VAL A 73 19.91 2.40 -15.87
CA VAL A 73 19.09 1.58 -14.94
C VAL A 73 19.70 1.45 -13.54
N PHE A 74 21.02 1.59 -13.41
CA PHE A 74 21.70 1.57 -12.10
C PHE A 74 21.38 2.79 -11.24
N ASN A 75 20.93 3.89 -11.84
CA ASN A 75 20.53 5.10 -11.13
C ASN A 75 19.27 4.85 -10.31
N GLN A 76 19.24 5.43 -9.11
CA GLN A 76 18.12 5.29 -8.17
C GLN A 76 17.25 6.54 -8.25
N ILE A 77 15.95 6.36 -8.49
CA ILE A 77 14.95 7.42 -8.41
C ILE A 77 14.25 7.30 -7.05
N ILE A 78 14.30 8.36 -6.25
CA ILE A 78 13.72 8.44 -4.91
C ILE A 78 13.02 9.80 -4.76
N ASP A 79 11.76 9.78 -4.32
CA ASP A 79 11.02 10.98 -3.94
C ASP A 79 10.79 10.98 -2.42
N GLU A 80 11.72 11.57 -1.67
CA GLU A 80 11.64 11.64 -0.20
C GLU A 80 10.44 12.47 0.31
N ASN A 81 9.84 13.31 -0.54
CA ASN A 81 8.74 14.18 -0.15
C ASN A 81 7.38 13.52 -0.33
N ARG A 82 7.19 12.70 -1.37
CA ARG A 82 5.91 12.01 -1.64
C ARG A 82 5.94 10.52 -1.31
N ASN A 83 7.09 9.87 -1.40
CA ASN A 83 7.22 8.44 -1.16
C ASN A 83 8.64 8.03 -0.73
N SER A 84 8.97 8.25 0.54
CA SER A 84 10.28 7.88 1.10
C SER A 84 10.50 6.36 1.22
N ALA A 85 9.44 5.55 1.11
CA ALA A 85 9.49 4.10 1.21
C ALA A 85 9.77 3.38 -0.12
N LEU A 86 10.12 4.08 -1.20
CA LEU A 86 10.27 3.50 -2.54
C LEU A 86 11.59 3.92 -3.20
N ILE A 87 12.22 2.96 -3.90
CA ILE A 87 13.34 3.20 -4.80
C ILE A 87 13.00 2.59 -6.16
N ILE A 88 13.16 3.38 -7.23
CA ILE A 88 12.80 2.97 -8.58
C ILE A 88 14.04 2.96 -9.45
N HIS A 89 14.17 1.87 -10.18
CA HIS A 89 15.12 1.71 -11.28
C HIS A 89 14.34 1.69 -12.58
N ASP A 90 14.32 2.82 -13.28
CA ASP A 90 13.76 2.87 -14.63
C ASP A 90 14.83 2.39 -15.61
N SER A 91 14.46 1.37 -16.38
CA SER A 91 15.29 0.86 -17.48
C SER A 91 15.52 1.90 -18.57
N CYS A 92 14.67 2.94 -18.62
CA CYS A 92 14.61 3.99 -19.65
C CYS A 92 14.30 3.40 -21.02
N GLY A 93 13.20 3.86 -21.62
CA GLY A 93 12.61 3.17 -22.77
C GLY A 93 13.61 2.86 -23.88
N PHE A 94 13.68 1.60 -24.29
CA PHE A 94 14.47 1.18 -25.44
C PHE A 94 13.66 1.29 -26.73
N GLU A 95 14.34 1.65 -27.81
CA GLU A 95 13.79 1.57 -29.17
C GLU A 95 14.09 0.21 -29.80
N THR A 96 13.29 -0.16 -30.79
CA THR A 96 13.51 -1.43 -31.51
C THR A 96 14.78 -1.32 -32.34
N GLY A 97 15.83 -2.06 -31.99
CA GLY A 97 17.09 -2.09 -32.73
C GLY A 97 18.32 -1.69 -31.92
N GLU A 98 18.17 -1.23 -30.68
CA GLU A 98 19.28 -1.01 -29.76
C GLU A 98 19.80 -2.36 -29.24
N GLY A 99 20.70 -2.98 -30.01
CA GLY A 99 21.39 -4.20 -29.59
C GLY A 99 22.14 -3.98 -28.26
N GLY A 100 21.96 -4.88 -27.30
CA GLY A 100 22.66 -4.85 -26.00
C GLY A 100 21.90 -4.18 -24.85
N TYR A 101 20.73 -3.58 -25.09
CA TYR A 101 19.97 -2.95 -24.01
C TYR A 101 19.49 -3.96 -22.94
N LEU A 102 18.87 -5.07 -23.39
CA LEU A 102 18.40 -6.10 -22.47
C LEU A 102 19.56 -6.73 -21.71
N ASP A 103 20.73 -6.87 -22.33
CA ASP A 103 21.95 -7.35 -21.69
C ASP A 103 22.39 -6.40 -20.55
N HIS A 104 22.34 -5.08 -20.76
CA HIS A 104 22.63 -4.09 -19.70
C HIS A 104 21.64 -4.16 -18.53
N VAL A 105 20.36 -4.44 -18.81
CA VAL A 105 19.35 -4.67 -17.77
C VAL A 105 19.59 -6.01 -17.05
N GLN A 106 20.02 -7.06 -17.76
CA GLN A 106 20.42 -8.34 -17.14
C GLN A 106 21.58 -8.11 -16.16
N ASP A 107 22.64 -7.41 -16.57
CA ASP A 107 23.78 -7.08 -15.71
C ASP A 107 23.35 -6.35 -14.43
N PHE A 108 22.40 -5.42 -14.56
CA PHE A 108 21.81 -4.73 -13.41
C PHE A 108 21.06 -5.67 -12.47
N ILE A 109 20.19 -6.52 -13.02
CA ILE A 109 19.41 -7.49 -12.24
C ILE A 109 20.36 -8.45 -11.51
N ASP A 110 21.38 -8.95 -12.21
CA ASP A 110 22.41 -9.85 -11.67
C ASP A 110 23.25 -9.18 -10.59
N TYR A 111 23.65 -7.93 -10.79
CA TYR A 111 24.37 -7.15 -9.80
C TYR A 111 23.55 -6.96 -8.51
N ARG A 112 22.25 -6.69 -8.65
CA ARG A 112 21.33 -6.49 -7.52
C ARG A 112 20.95 -7.80 -6.83
N SER A 113 20.77 -8.89 -7.57
CA SER A 113 20.42 -10.20 -7.01
C SER A 113 21.54 -10.76 -6.10
N LYS A 114 22.80 -10.48 -6.44
CA LYS A 114 23.99 -10.91 -5.70
C LYS A 114 24.33 -10.05 -4.47
N LYS A 115 23.52 -9.03 -4.14
CA LYS A 115 23.78 -8.17 -2.97
C LYS A 115 23.49 -8.90 -1.66
N PRO A 116 24.32 -8.73 -0.61
CA PRO A 116 24.14 -9.43 0.65
C PRO A 116 22.97 -8.87 1.48
N SER A 117 22.71 -7.56 1.38
CA SER A 117 21.66 -6.88 2.14
C SER A 117 20.35 -6.82 1.37
N LEU A 118 19.24 -7.13 2.04
CA LEU A 118 17.88 -6.98 1.48
C LEU A 118 17.61 -5.54 1.01
N SER A 119 18.15 -4.51 1.68
CA SER A 119 17.96 -3.12 1.27
C SER A 119 18.64 -2.76 -0.06
N GLU A 120 19.64 -3.54 -0.48
CA GLU A 120 20.36 -3.35 -1.73
C GLU A 120 19.87 -4.25 -2.86
N GLN A 121 19.21 -5.37 -2.53
CA GLN A 121 18.59 -6.30 -3.48
C GLN A 121 17.38 -5.68 -4.19
N LEU A 122 17.07 -6.20 -5.37
CA LEU A 122 15.85 -5.88 -6.11
C LEU A 122 14.69 -6.71 -5.54
N HIS A 123 13.55 -6.08 -5.24
CA HIS A 123 12.41 -6.77 -4.61
C HIS A 123 11.33 -7.22 -5.59
N CYS A 124 11.21 -6.53 -6.73
CA CYS A 124 10.22 -6.83 -7.75
C CYS A 124 10.63 -6.21 -9.09
N ILE A 125 10.22 -6.84 -10.18
CA ILE A 125 10.33 -6.34 -11.54
C ILE A 125 8.93 -6.17 -12.12
N TRP A 126 8.66 -5.00 -12.69
CA TRP A 126 7.52 -4.79 -13.58
C TRP A 126 8.00 -4.69 -15.02
N TYR A 127 7.57 -5.62 -15.87
CA TYR A 127 7.86 -5.61 -17.30
C TYR A 127 6.63 -5.13 -18.07
N CYS A 128 6.68 -3.90 -18.56
CA CYS A 128 5.59 -3.23 -19.25
C CYS A 128 5.55 -3.62 -20.74
N ILE A 129 4.39 -4.11 -21.19
CA ILE A 129 4.11 -4.48 -22.58
C ILE A 129 2.91 -3.67 -23.06
N SER A 130 3.06 -2.93 -24.16
CA SER A 130 1.94 -2.16 -24.73
C SER A 130 0.99 -3.09 -25.48
N LEU A 131 -0.31 -2.99 -25.21
CA LEU A 131 -1.33 -3.73 -25.95
C LEU A 131 -1.58 -3.18 -27.37
N THR A 132 -1.32 -1.90 -27.62
CA THR A 132 -1.49 -1.27 -28.93
C THR A 132 -0.36 -1.59 -29.90
N ASP A 133 0.83 -1.90 -29.38
CA ASP A 133 2.04 -2.10 -30.19
C ASP A 133 2.19 -3.58 -30.59
N ALA A 134 1.06 -4.23 -30.90
CA ALA A 134 0.91 -5.67 -31.07
C ALA A 134 1.93 -6.23 -32.09
N ARG A 135 3.01 -6.81 -31.56
CA ARG A 135 4.01 -7.52 -32.34
C ARG A 135 4.48 -8.77 -31.57
N PRO A 136 4.99 -9.79 -32.28
CA PRO A 136 5.57 -10.95 -31.63
C PRO A 136 6.74 -10.58 -30.70
N LEU A 137 6.87 -11.30 -29.59
CA LEU A 137 8.07 -11.23 -28.74
C LEU A 137 9.30 -11.58 -29.58
N HIS A 138 10.27 -10.67 -29.61
CA HIS A 138 11.51 -10.87 -30.35
C HIS A 138 12.40 -11.87 -29.63
N ASP A 139 13.34 -12.51 -30.35
CA ASP A 139 14.24 -13.51 -29.76
C ASP A 139 15.04 -12.97 -28.56
N ALA A 140 15.41 -11.68 -28.59
CA ALA A 140 16.07 -11.01 -27.47
C ALA A 140 15.17 -10.95 -26.21
N GLU A 141 13.86 -10.70 -26.37
CA GLU A 141 12.92 -10.71 -25.25
C GLU A 141 12.72 -12.12 -24.70
N ARG A 142 12.70 -13.14 -25.56
CA ARG A 142 12.62 -14.54 -25.13
C ARG A 142 13.83 -14.96 -24.29
N ARG A 143 15.05 -14.66 -24.74
CA ARG A 143 16.28 -14.92 -23.96
C ARG A 143 16.27 -14.16 -22.64
N PHE A 144 15.77 -12.92 -22.65
CA PHE A 144 15.64 -12.14 -21.44
C PHE A 144 14.64 -12.77 -20.44
N PHE A 145 13.54 -13.33 -20.94
CA PHE A 145 12.56 -14.02 -20.12
C PHE A 145 13.07 -15.36 -19.56
N GLU A 146 13.88 -16.08 -20.33
CA GLU A 146 14.61 -17.26 -19.87
C GLU A 146 15.57 -16.90 -18.74
N PHE A 147 16.32 -15.80 -18.87
CA PHE A 147 17.16 -15.28 -17.79
C PHE A 147 16.33 -14.92 -16.54
N LEU A 148 15.23 -14.17 -16.70
CA LEU A 148 14.37 -13.80 -15.56
C LEU A 148 13.84 -15.03 -14.80
N ARG A 149 13.54 -16.11 -15.52
CA ARG A 149 13.11 -17.39 -14.93
C ARG A 149 14.15 -18.03 -14.02
N GLU A 150 15.43 -17.78 -14.27
CA GLU A 150 16.53 -18.27 -13.43
C GLU A 150 16.75 -17.41 -12.18
N THR A 151 16.13 -16.23 -12.10
CA THR A 151 16.25 -15.33 -10.95
C THR A 151 15.16 -15.57 -9.89
N ASP A 152 15.50 -15.40 -8.61
CA ASP A 152 14.53 -15.45 -7.50
C ASP A 152 13.73 -14.14 -7.31
N ILE A 153 13.76 -13.25 -8.31
CA ILE A 153 13.13 -11.92 -8.23
C ILE A 153 11.72 -12.01 -8.82
N PRO A 154 10.66 -11.65 -8.06
CA PRO A 154 9.30 -11.66 -8.57
C PRO A 154 9.12 -10.75 -9.79
N VAL A 155 8.46 -11.26 -10.84
CA VAL A 155 8.16 -10.54 -12.08
C VAL A 155 6.65 -10.39 -12.28
N VAL A 156 6.21 -9.17 -12.56
CA VAL A 156 4.86 -8.87 -13.03
C VAL A 156 4.93 -8.32 -14.45
N PHE A 157 4.24 -8.95 -15.40
CA PHE A 157 3.99 -8.37 -16.71
C PHE A 157 2.83 -7.40 -16.63
N VAL A 158 3.08 -6.14 -16.95
CA VAL A 158 2.08 -5.08 -16.90
C VAL A 158 1.64 -4.76 -18.33
N LEU A 159 0.43 -5.14 -18.69
CA LEU A 159 -0.12 -4.88 -20.03
C LEU A 159 -0.71 -3.47 -20.08
N THR A 160 0.02 -2.52 -20.65
CA THR A 160 -0.32 -1.11 -20.64
C THR A 160 -1.16 -0.70 -21.85
N LYS A 161 -1.73 0.51 -21.77
CA LYS A 161 -2.60 1.11 -22.80
C LYS A 161 -3.84 0.26 -23.10
N TYR A 162 -4.39 -0.41 -22.08
CA TYR A 162 -5.62 -1.19 -22.22
C TYR A 162 -6.78 -0.37 -22.78
N ASP A 163 -6.92 0.89 -22.36
CA ASP A 163 -7.94 1.79 -22.85
C ASP A 163 -7.82 2.07 -24.36
N ALA A 164 -6.60 2.36 -24.83
CA ALA A 164 -6.37 2.58 -26.25
C ALA A 164 -6.61 1.29 -27.05
N PHE A 165 -6.20 0.13 -26.54
CA PHE A 165 -6.45 -1.16 -27.17
C PHE A 165 -7.95 -1.46 -27.30
N ILE A 166 -8.77 -1.14 -26.29
CA ILE A 166 -10.22 -1.26 -26.39
C ILE A 166 -10.77 -0.32 -27.46
N CYS A 167 -10.30 0.93 -27.53
CA CYS A 167 -10.71 1.87 -28.58
C CYS A 167 -10.37 1.33 -29.98
N ASP A 168 -9.18 0.77 -30.17
CA ASP A 168 -8.78 0.15 -31.44
C ASP A 168 -9.74 -0.99 -31.83
N LYS A 169 -10.13 -1.84 -30.86
CA LYS A 169 -11.11 -2.91 -31.06
C LYS A 169 -12.52 -2.43 -31.37
N VAL A 170 -12.92 -1.26 -30.86
CA VAL A 170 -14.19 -0.62 -31.23
C VAL A 170 -14.10 -0.09 -32.67
N LEU A 171 -13.02 0.59 -33.03
CA LEU A 171 -12.80 1.15 -34.37
C LEU A 171 -12.65 0.09 -35.47
N GLU A 172 -12.32 -1.16 -35.12
CA GLU A 172 -12.40 -2.29 -36.05
C GLU A 172 -13.86 -2.60 -36.49
N ARG A 173 -14.86 -2.06 -35.78
CA ARG A 173 -16.29 -2.32 -36.03
C ARG A 173 -17.10 -1.09 -36.42
N VAL A 174 -16.70 0.09 -35.96
CA VAL A 174 -17.40 1.36 -36.23
C VAL A 174 -16.45 2.38 -36.86
N GLU A 175 -16.97 3.24 -37.75
CA GLU A 175 -16.17 4.28 -38.42
C GLU A 175 -15.84 5.45 -37.47
N ASP A 176 -16.78 5.83 -36.60
CA ASP A 176 -16.58 6.85 -35.57
C ASP A 176 -16.87 6.26 -34.18
N ILE A 177 -15.92 6.42 -33.26
CA ILE A 177 -16.05 5.98 -31.86
C ILE A 177 -17.20 6.69 -31.13
N GLN A 178 -17.63 7.87 -31.60
CA GLN A 178 -18.77 8.60 -31.04
C GLN A 178 -20.10 7.93 -31.34
N GLU A 179 -20.18 7.13 -32.42
CA GLU A 179 -21.37 6.37 -32.82
C GLU A 179 -21.42 4.98 -32.17
N ALA A 180 -20.36 4.59 -31.44
CA ALA A 180 -20.26 3.28 -30.80
C ALA A 180 -21.36 3.07 -29.74
N THR A 181 -22.08 1.96 -29.87
CA THR A 181 -23.11 1.56 -28.91
C THR A 181 -22.50 0.83 -27.71
N GLY A 182 -23.28 0.67 -26.62
CA GLY A 182 -22.85 -0.10 -25.46
C GLY A 182 -22.46 -1.55 -25.79
N ASP A 183 -23.11 -2.14 -26.78
CA ASP A 183 -22.83 -3.51 -27.25
C ASP A 183 -21.49 -3.58 -27.99
N ASP A 184 -21.13 -2.56 -28.77
CA ASP A 184 -19.82 -2.48 -29.43
C ASP A 184 -18.68 -2.46 -28.41
N TRP A 185 -18.84 -1.69 -27.33
CA TRP A 185 -17.88 -1.68 -26.21
C TRP A 185 -17.81 -3.02 -25.47
N ALA A 186 -18.94 -3.73 -25.33
CA ALA A 186 -18.97 -5.04 -24.69
C ALA A 186 -18.23 -6.09 -25.54
N ILE A 187 -18.50 -6.12 -26.84
CA ILE A 187 -17.83 -7.02 -27.80
C ILE A 187 -16.33 -6.72 -27.86
N ALA A 188 -15.93 -5.44 -27.90
CA ALA A 188 -14.52 -5.04 -27.89
C ALA A 188 -13.79 -5.52 -26.63
N ARG A 189 -14.44 -5.45 -25.45
CA ARG A 189 -13.89 -5.98 -24.19
C ARG A 189 -13.75 -7.50 -24.20
N GLU A 190 -14.70 -8.22 -24.77
CA GLU A 190 -14.62 -9.68 -24.90
C GLU A 190 -13.46 -10.09 -25.83
N ALA A 191 -13.33 -9.42 -26.98
CA ALA A 191 -12.22 -9.63 -27.90
C ALA A 191 -10.86 -9.33 -27.23
N ALA A 192 -10.79 -8.23 -26.48
CA ALA A 192 -9.58 -7.87 -25.74
C ALA A 192 -9.25 -8.88 -24.64
N ALA A 193 -10.25 -9.36 -23.90
CA ALA A 193 -10.06 -10.38 -22.87
C ALA A 193 -9.53 -11.69 -23.46
N SER A 194 -10.04 -12.13 -24.61
CA SER A 194 -9.54 -13.31 -25.33
C SER A 194 -8.08 -13.15 -25.79
N TYR A 195 -7.73 -11.98 -26.33
CA TYR A 195 -6.35 -11.67 -26.70
C TYR A 195 -5.41 -11.67 -25.48
N ILE A 196 -5.81 -11.01 -24.39
CA ILE A 196 -5.03 -10.95 -23.15
C ILE A 196 -4.87 -12.34 -22.53
N ALA A 197 -5.90 -13.19 -22.57
CA ALA A 197 -5.81 -14.56 -22.09
C ALA A 197 -4.75 -15.36 -22.86
N THR A 198 -4.75 -15.24 -24.19
CA THR A 198 -3.75 -15.88 -25.05
C THR A 198 -2.33 -15.38 -24.74
N LEU A 199 -2.16 -14.06 -24.61
CA LEU A 199 -0.88 -13.46 -24.26
C LEU A 199 -0.40 -13.89 -22.87
N ARG A 200 -1.30 -13.97 -21.90
CA ARG A 200 -1.03 -14.43 -20.54
C ARG A 200 -0.49 -15.86 -20.54
N THR A 201 -1.17 -16.79 -21.21
CA THR A 201 -0.71 -18.18 -21.34
C THR A 201 0.68 -18.25 -21.99
N HIS A 202 0.93 -17.42 -23.00
CA HIS A 202 2.25 -17.38 -23.64
C HIS A 202 3.37 -16.87 -22.72
N LEU A 203 3.12 -15.78 -21.98
CA LEU A 203 4.10 -15.20 -21.05
C LEU A 203 4.37 -16.15 -19.86
N GLU A 204 3.32 -16.70 -19.26
CA GLU A 204 3.42 -17.67 -18.17
C GLU A 204 4.13 -18.96 -18.64
N GLY A 205 3.88 -19.42 -19.87
CA GLY A 205 4.58 -20.56 -20.45
C GLY A 205 6.08 -20.32 -20.69
N THR A 206 6.47 -19.09 -21.02
CA THR A 206 7.87 -18.74 -21.33
C THR A 206 8.70 -18.57 -20.06
N VAL A 207 8.18 -17.83 -19.07
CA VAL A 207 8.93 -17.46 -17.86
C VAL A 207 8.69 -18.47 -16.73
N GLY A 208 7.62 -19.26 -16.80
CA GLY A 208 7.32 -20.32 -15.83
C GLY A 208 6.21 -19.98 -14.84
N GLN A 209 5.94 -20.92 -13.93
CA GLN A 209 4.88 -20.79 -12.93
C GLN A 209 5.24 -19.74 -11.86
N GLY A 210 4.26 -18.90 -11.49
CA GLY A 210 4.40 -17.89 -10.43
C GLY A 210 4.50 -16.44 -10.91
N VAL A 211 4.59 -16.22 -12.22
CA VAL A 211 4.52 -14.90 -12.83
C VAL A 211 3.08 -14.38 -12.82
N LYS A 212 2.91 -13.08 -12.63
CA LYS A 212 1.61 -12.41 -12.76
C LYS A 212 1.56 -11.55 -14.00
N VAL A 213 0.42 -11.58 -14.68
CA VAL A 213 0.12 -10.70 -15.80
C VAL A 213 -1.06 -9.82 -15.39
N GLN A 214 -0.96 -8.51 -15.58
CA GLN A 214 -2.06 -7.60 -15.26
C GLN A 214 -2.12 -6.43 -16.23
N GLU A 215 -3.29 -6.27 -16.85
CA GLU A 215 -3.64 -5.13 -17.65
C GLU A 215 -3.88 -3.87 -16.81
N VAL A 216 -3.49 -2.72 -17.34
CA VAL A 216 -3.67 -1.41 -16.72
C VAL A 216 -4.08 -0.37 -17.76
N SER A 217 -4.88 0.58 -17.30
CA SER A 217 -5.47 1.64 -18.12
C SER A 217 -5.21 3.00 -17.48
N LYS A 218 -5.01 4.02 -18.31
CA LYS A 218 -4.90 5.40 -17.81
C LYS A 218 -6.26 6.00 -17.46
N THR A 219 -7.37 5.41 -17.89
CA THR A 219 -8.71 5.97 -17.63
C THR A 219 -9.11 5.80 -16.17
N ARG A 220 -9.94 6.71 -15.65
CA ARG A 220 -10.47 6.57 -14.28
C ARG A 220 -11.50 5.45 -14.16
N ARG A 221 -12.22 5.13 -15.24
CA ARG A 221 -13.23 4.06 -15.25
C ARG A 221 -12.61 2.69 -14.92
N ASP A 222 -11.35 2.51 -15.29
CA ASP A 222 -10.62 1.26 -15.13
C ASP A 222 -9.64 1.29 -13.93
N GLU A 223 -9.87 2.16 -12.94
CA GLU A 223 -8.99 2.27 -11.76
C GLU A 223 -8.88 0.95 -10.97
N HIS A 224 -9.90 0.10 -11.04
CA HIS A 224 -9.88 -1.24 -10.46
C HIS A 224 -8.75 -2.12 -11.02
N LEU A 225 -8.30 -1.89 -12.26
CA LEU A 225 -7.16 -2.61 -12.85
C LEU A 225 -5.84 -2.25 -12.17
N VAL A 226 -5.66 -0.98 -11.80
CA VAL A 226 -4.50 -0.51 -11.03
C VAL A 226 -4.52 -1.11 -9.62
N LYS A 227 -5.70 -1.16 -8.98
CA LYS A 227 -5.88 -1.86 -7.69
C LYS A 227 -5.49 -3.34 -7.80
N LYS A 228 -5.95 -4.02 -8.86
CA LYS A 228 -5.63 -5.43 -9.12
C LYS A 228 -4.12 -5.65 -9.34
N LEU A 229 -3.43 -4.77 -10.05
CA LEU A 229 -1.96 -4.83 -10.18
C LEU A 229 -1.25 -4.82 -8.82
N VAL A 230 -1.69 -3.95 -7.91
CA VAL A 230 -1.10 -3.87 -6.56
C VAL A 230 -1.37 -5.15 -5.78
N VAL A 231 -2.57 -5.73 -5.87
CA VAL A 231 -2.89 -7.01 -5.23
C VAL A 231 -2.04 -8.15 -5.78
N GLU A 232 -1.95 -8.29 -7.10
CA GLU A 232 -1.14 -9.34 -7.74
C GLU A 232 0.35 -9.19 -7.39
N THR A 233 0.84 -7.95 -7.31
CA THR A 233 2.21 -7.67 -6.85
C THR A 233 2.39 -8.10 -5.39
N THR A 234 1.45 -7.76 -4.50
CA THR A 234 1.47 -8.20 -3.09
C THR A 234 1.54 -9.73 -2.96
N ALA A 235 0.83 -10.45 -3.82
CA ALA A 235 0.76 -11.91 -3.77
C ALA A 235 2.12 -12.58 -4.01
N ILE A 236 2.95 -12.00 -4.88
CA ILE A 236 4.27 -12.55 -5.25
C ILE A 236 5.44 -11.96 -4.45
N VAL A 237 5.26 -10.79 -3.82
CA VAL A 237 6.27 -10.18 -2.95
C VAL A 237 6.48 -11.06 -1.71
N ARG A 238 7.77 -11.29 -1.38
CA ARG A 238 8.19 -12.10 -0.22
C ARG A 238 7.53 -11.59 1.07
N PRO A 239 7.02 -12.47 1.96
CA PRO A 239 6.25 -12.05 3.14
C PRO A 239 6.93 -11.00 4.03
N ASN A 240 8.25 -11.11 4.22
CA ASN A 240 9.05 -10.17 5.01
C ASN A 240 9.23 -8.78 4.37
N LEU A 241 9.00 -8.64 3.05
CA LEU A 241 9.07 -7.37 2.33
C LEU A 241 7.70 -6.71 2.17
N ARG A 242 6.60 -7.40 2.52
CA ARG A 242 5.23 -6.90 2.31
C ARG A 242 4.95 -5.61 3.05
N ILE A 243 5.44 -5.46 4.28
CA ILE A 243 5.26 -4.21 5.04
C ILE A 243 5.87 -3.01 4.30
N VAL A 244 7.04 -3.18 3.69
CA VAL A 244 7.71 -2.12 2.93
C VAL A 244 6.97 -1.85 1.62
N TRP A 245 6.44 -2.89 0.96
CA TRP A 245 5.56 -2.75 -0.19
C TRP A 245 4.27 -1.97 0.15
N TYR A 246 3.62 -2.29 1.28
CA TYR A 246 2.41 -1.59 1.74
C TYR A 246 2.68 -0.11 2.01
N ARG A 247 3.87 0.24 2.52
CA ARG A 247 4.31 1.63 2.70
C ARG A 247 4.51 2.33 1.36
N ALA A 248 5.14 1.65 0.40
CA ALA A 248 5.46 2.20 -0.91
C ALA A 248 4.22 2.47 -1.78
N GLN A 249 3.29 1.51 -1.88
CA GLN A 249 2.10 1.63 -2.75
C GLN A 249 1.13 2.72 -2.25
N GLY A 250 0.48 3.42 -3.18
CA GLY A 250 -0.40 4.57 -2.92
C GLY A 250 -1.86 4.34 -3.32
N VAL A 251 -2.30 3.09 -3.44
CA VAL A 251 -3.57 2.71 -4.06
C VAL A 251 -4.53 2.05 -3.07
N LEU A 252 -4.04 1.10 -2.26
CA LEU A 252 -4.86 0.26 -1.39
C LEU A 252 -4.73 0.70 0.07
N ALA A 253 -5.74 1.39 0.59
CA ALA A 253 -5.81 1.77 2.00
C ALA A 253 -5.99 0.54 2.88
N ASN A 254 -6.71 -0.47 2.40
CA ASN A 254 -7.01 -1.67 3.17
C ASN A 254 -5.74 -2.46 3.52
N GLN A 255 -4.79 -2.58 2.58
CA GLN A 255 -3.50 -3.23 2.84
C GLN A 255 -2.68 -2.47 3.89
N LYS A 256 -2.65 -1.14 3.85
CA LYS A 256 -1.96 -0.29 4.85
C LYS A 256 -2.60 -0.43 6.24
N ARG A 257 -3.92 -0.47 6.31
CA ARG A 257 -4.64 -0.66 7.57
C ARG A 257 -4.37 -2.02 8.21
N HIS A 258 -4.47 -3.10 7.43
CA HIS A 258 -4.12 -4.44 7.92
C HIS A 258 -2.67 -4.47 8.38
N ALA A 259 -1.76 -3.85 7.62
CA ALA A 259 -0.36 -3.74 8.00
C ALA A 259 -0.16 -3.02 9.34
N CYS A 260 -0.92 -1.96 9.64
CA CYS A 260 -0.87 -1.28 10.93
C CYS A 260 -1.21 -2.22 12.10
N VAL A 261 -2.17 -3.13 11.91
CA VAL A 261 -2.62 -4.07 12.95
C VAL A 261 -1.70 -5.29 13.04
N ASP A 262 -1.41 -5.92 11.90
CA ASP A 262 -0.66 -7.18 11.83
C ASP A 262 0.81 -7.00 12.24
N HIS A 263 1.38 -5.81 11.97
CA HIS A 263 2.75 -5.46 12.32
C HIS A 263 2.79 -4.45 13.47
N PHE A 264 1.76 -4.43 14.32
CA PHE A 264 1.74 -3.56 15.48
C PHE A 264 2.88 -3.94 16.44
N PRO A 265 3.77 -3.02 16.84
CA PRO A 265 4.95 -3.38 17.60
C PRO A 265 4.59 -4.00 18.95
N GLU A 266 4.97 -5.26 19.17
CA GLU A 266 4.62 -5.98 20.39
C GLU A 266 5.10 -5.27 21.66
N LYS A 267 6.27 -4.61 21.58
CA LYS A 267 6.85 -3.84 22.69
C LYS A 267 5.92 -2.74 23.18
N LEU A 268 5.19 -2.08 22.27
CA LEU A 268 4.23 -1.02 22.62
C LEU A 268 3.03 -1.59 23.38
N ILE A 269 2.50 -2.73 22.93
CA ILE A 269 1.39 -3.40 23.60
C ILE A 269 1.82 -3.99 24.95
N LYS A 270 3.01 -4.61 25.02
CA LYS A 270 3.60 -5.11 26.27
C LYS A 270 3.79 -3.98 27.28
N SER A 271 4.24 -2.82 26.83
CA SER A 271 4.34 -1.60 27.65
C SER A 271 2.97 -1.18 28.20
N LEU A 272 1.96 -1.06 27.33
CA LEU A 272 0.59 -0.71 27.73
C LEU A 272 0.01 -1.69 28.78
N ILE A 273 0.17 -3.00 28.56
CA ILE A 273 -0.31 -4.02 29.49
C ILE A 273 0.49 -3.96 30.81
N GLY A 274 1.81 -3.84 30.74
CA GLY A 274 2.68 -3.76 31.92
C GLY A 274 2.29 -2.61 32.85
N PHE A 275 2.08 -1.41 32.30
CA PHE A 275 1.71 -0.24 33.11
C PHE A 275 0.30 -0.32 33.71
N SER A 276 -0.62 -1.06 33.09
CA SER A 276 -1.94 -1.31 33.66
C SER A 276 -1.88 -2.11 34.97
N SER A 277 -0.91 -3.02 35.09
CA SER A 277 -0.77 -3.96 36.22
C SER A 277 -0.21 -3.34 37.50
N LEU A 278 0.33 -2.11 37.43
CA LEU A 278 0.90 -1.41 38.58
C LEU A 278 -0.18 -0.63 39.33
N PRO A 279 -0.59 -1.05 40.55
CA PRO A 279 -1.60 -0.33 41.32
C PRO A 279 -1.09 1.08 41.68
N LEU A 280 -1.98 2.08 41.64
CA LEU A 280 -1.70 3.47 42.05
C LEU A 280 -0.52 4.12 41.32
N ASN A 281 -0.31 3.84 40.04
CA ASN A 281 0.76 4.47 39.25
C ASN A 281 0.37 5.92 38.87
N PRO A 282 1.00 6.96 39.44
CA PRO A 282 0.66 8.36 39.17
C PRO A 282 1.10 8.81 37.77
N PHE A 283 1.94 8.03 37.08
CA PHE A 283 2.48 8.36 35.77
C PHE A 283 1.67 7.79 34.61
N ARG A 284 0.51 7.18 34.85
CA ARG A 284 -0.35 6.61 33.79
C ARG A 284 -0.66 7.62 32.67
N GLY A 285 -0.87 8.90 33.01
CA GLY A 285 -1.08 9.96 32.02
C GLY A 285 0.11 10.17 31.09
N LEU A 286 1.33 10.25 31.64
CA LEU A 286 2.56 10.37 30.84
C LEU A 286 2.76 9.15 29.95
N GLN A 287 2.55 7.94 30.50
CA GLN A 287 2.70 6.70 29.74
C GLN A 287 1.69 6.58 28.57
N LEU A 288 0.45 7.07 28.74
CA LEU A 288 -0.49 7.16 27.62
C LEU A 288 -0.06 8.17 26.56
N SER A 289 0.63 9.24 26.96
CA SER A 289 1.22 10.18 26.01
C SER A 289 2.33 9.53 25.19
N ASP A 290 3.25 8.82 25.84
CA ASP A 290 4.35 8.10 25.18
C ASP A 290 3.81 6.98 24.27
N PHE A 291 2.75 6.30 24.72
CA PHE A 291 2.03 5.32 23.91
C PHE A 291 1.40 5.98 22.67
N PHE A 292 0.71 7.11 22.83
CA PHE A 292 0.15 7.86 21.70
C PHE A 292 1.23 8.21 20.67
N GLU A 293 2.36 8.76 21.11
CA GLU A 293 3.45 9.16 20.19
C GLU A 293 4.01 7.96 19.43
N SER A 294 4.18 6.84 20.12
CA SER A 294 4.67 5.61 19.52
C SER A 294 3.70 5.03 18.48
N VAL A 295 2.40 5.02 18.78
CA VAL A 295 1.37 4.56 17.84
C VAL A 295 1.22 5.53 16.68
N PHE A 296 1.29 6.83 16.93
CA PHE A 296 1.29 7.86 15.91
C PHE A 296 2.46 7.67 14.94
N HIS A 297 3.67 7.45 15.46
CA HIS A 297 4.85 7.16 14.65
C HIS A 297 4.71 5.87 13.84
N HIS A 298 4.16 4.81 14.44
CA HIS A 298 3.84 3.57 13.73
C HIS A 298 2.90 3.81 12.55
N CYS A 299 1.80 4.54 12.77
CA CYS A 299 0.86 4.93 11.71
C CYS A 299 1.55 5.78 10.63
N CYS A 300 2.36 6.78 11.00
CA CYS A 300 3.14 7.56 10.03
C CYS A 300 3.97 6.65 9.14
N THR A 301 4.74 5.74 9.74
CA THR A 301 5.64 4.84 9.03
C THR A 301 4.90 3.92 8.07
N VAL A 302 3.79 3.30 8.49
CA VAL A 302 3.01 2.37 7.66
C VAL A 302 2.25 3.08 6.54
N TRP A 303 1.58 4.20 6.86
CA TRP A 303 0.76 4.91 5.89
C TRP A 303 1.59 5.69 4.88
N ASN A 304 2.75 6.22 5.29
CA ASN A 304 3.70 6.93 4.43
C ASN A 304 3.01 8.00 3.56
N LEU A 305 2.28 8.91 4.22
CA LEU A 305 1.54 9.96 3.55
C LEU A 305 2.49 11.06 3.02
N PRO A 306 2.23 11.64 1.85
CA PRO A 306 3.05 12.69 1.27
C PRO A 306 3.13 13.96 2.14
N GLY A 307 4.35 14.47 2.31
CA GLY A 307 4.61 15.67 3.11
C GLY A 307 4.57 15.45 4.62
N GLN A 308 4.27 14.24 5.10
CA GLN A 308 4.15 13.94 6.53
C GLN A 308 5.45 14.14 7.31
N SER A 309 6.61 13.88 6.69
CA SER A 309 7.93 13.95 7.33
C SER A 309 8.24 15.33 7.90
N VAL A 310 7.67 16.39 7.31
CA VAL A 310 7.81 17.77 7.77
C VAL A 310 6.57 18.25 8.53
N LEU A 311 5.38 17.81 8.13
CA LEU A 311 4.14 18.28 8.74
C LEU A 311 3.90 17.65 10.12
N PHE A 312 4.11 16.34 10.26
CA PHE A 312 3.72 15.58 11.45
C PHE A 312 4.75 15.65 12.59
N THR A 313 5.92 16.25 12.33
CA THR A 313 6.90 16.58 13.36
C THR A 313 6.53 17.84 14.14
N LYS A 314 5.60 18.65 13.64
CA LYS A 314 5.14 19.87 14.33
C LYS A 314 4.30 19.51 15.56
N SER A 315 4.67 20.05 16.72
CA SER A 315 3.97 19.80 18.00
C SER A 315 2.47 20.12 17.93
N HIS A 316 2.10 21.22 17.28
CA HIS A 316 0.69 21.59 17.11
C HIS A 316 -0.10 20.56 16.29
N VAL A 317 0.51 19.98 15.25
CA VAL A 317 -0.13 18.92 14.46
C VAL A 317 -0.37 17.68 15.31
N GLN A 318 0.63 17.24 16.09
CA GLN A 318 0.45 16.12 17.01
C GLN A 318 -0.66 16.39 18.03
N GLN A 319 -0.77 17.63 18.52
CA GLN A 319 -1.85 18.05 19.41
C GLN A 319 -3.23 17.91 18.74
N MET A 320 -3.38 18.27 17.46
CA MET A 320 -4.64 18.09 16.74
C MET A 320 -5.06 16.60 16.67
N PHE A 321 -4.11 15.68 16.44
CA PHE A 321 -4.39 14.24 16.46
C PHE A 321 -4.73 13.73 17.87
N ARG A 322 -4.09 14.25 18.91
CA ARG A 322 -4.44 13.93 20.31
C ARG A 322 -5.88 14.32 20.60
N GLU A 323 -6.28 15.54 20.27
CA GLU A 323 -7.66 16.00 20.45
C GLU A 323 -8.66 15.22 19.59
N ALA A 324 -8.26 14.76 18.40
CA ALA A 324 -9.13 13.97 17.54
C ALA A 324 -9.40 12.57 18.11
N SER A 325 -8.37 11.93 18.66
CA SER A 325 -8.43 10.58 19.25
C SER A 325 -8.91 10.54 20.71
N GLN A 326 -8.90 11.66 21.43
CA GLN A 326 -9.24 11.70 22.85
C GLN A 326 -10.53 12.49 23.12
N THR A 327 -11.64 11.78 23.37
CA THR A 327 -12.91 12.41 23.80
C THR A 327 -12.89 12.82 25.29
N TYR A 328 -12.01 12.22 26.10
CA TYR A 328 -12.01 12.40 27.57
C TYR A 328 -11.39 13.71 28.08
N ILE A 329 -10.67 14.47 27.23
CA ILE A 329 -10.01 15.71 27.66
C ILE A 329 -10.93 16.94 27.53
N GLY A 330 -11.99 16.86 26.72
CA GLY A 330 -12.84 18.02 26.40
C GLY A 330 -13.90 18.40 27.43
N ARG A 331 -14.12 17.63 28.51
CA ARG A 331 -15.17 17.92 29.52
C ARG A 331 -14.67 18.18 30.94
N MET A 332 -13.37 18.07 31.22
CA MET A 332 -12.84 18.29 32.56
C MET A 332 -11.59 19.17 32.52
N ASN A 333 -11.60 20.24 33.32
CA ASN A 333 -10.49 21.17 33.50
C ASN A 333 -9.16 20.42 33.73
N ILE A 334 -8.12 20.85 33.03
CA ILE A 334 -6.76 20.27 33.06
C ILE A 334 -6.19 20.19 34.49
N GLY A 335 -6.58 21.11 35.38
CA GLY A 335 -6.20 21.08 36.80
C GLY A 335 -6.84 19.95 37.62
N ALA A 336 -8.05 19.50 37.26
CA ALA A 336 -8.72 18.38 37.94
C ALA A 336 -8.24 17.01 37.42
N LEU A 337 -7.67 16.96 36.21
CA LEU A 337 -7.15 15.75 35.58
C LEU A 337 -5.92 15.23 36.34
N LEU A 338 -4.99 16.12 36.75
CA LEU A 338 -3.79 15.72 37.48
C LEU A 338 -4.09 15.11 38.87
N ASP A 339 -5.14 15.57 39.56
CA ASP A 339 -5.58 15.01 40.84
C ASP A 339 -6.39 13.71 40.70
N LEU A 340 -7.10 13.50 39.59
CA LEU A 340 -7.90 12.29 39.32
C LEU A 340 -7.11 11.17 38.62
N LEU A 341 -6.05 11.50 37.87
CA LEU A 341 -5.25 10.57 37.05
C LEU A 341 -4.35 9.63 37.87
N GLY A 342 -4.17 9.87 39.17
CA GLY A 342 -3.50 8.92 40.07
C GLY A 342 -4.24 7.58 40.23
N PHE A 343 -5.52 7.52 39.83
CA PHE A 343 -6.43 6.39 40.06
C PHE A 343 -7.17 5.91 38.80
N ILE A 344 -6.61 6.05 37.59
CA ILE A 344 -7.19 5.33 36.44
C ILE A 344 -7.27 3.83 36.82
N ASP A 345 -8.43 3.17 36.69
CA ASP A 345 -8.54 1.71 36.81
C ASP A 345 -7.71 1.05 35.68
N ALA A 346 -6.95 -0.02 35.99
CA ALA A 346 -6.19 -0.79 34.99
C ALA A 346 -7.02 -1.11 33.73
N LEU A 347 -8.31 -1.41 33.91
CA LEU A 347 -9.23 -1.68 32.81
C LEU A 347 -9.48 -0.43 31.94
N LEU A 348 -9.71 0.72 32.57
CA LEU A 348 -9.93 2.00 31.88
C LEU A 348 -8.66 2.43 31.13
N TYR A 349 -7.49 2.21 31.71
CA TYR A 349 -6.20 2.50 31.08
C TYR A 349 -6.03 1.75 29.75
N ILE A 350 -6.27 0.44 29.75
CA ILE A 350 -6.16 -0.38 28.54
C ILE A 350 -7.20 0.02 27.49
N LYS A 351 -8.45 0.29 27.92
CA LYS A 351 -9.50 0.77 27.02
C LYS A 351 -9.10 2.06 26.31
N VAL A 352 -8.54 3.02 27.05
CA VAL A 352 -8.06 4.29 26.47
C VAL A 352 -6.93 4.04 25.47
N GLY A 353 -5.95 3.19 25.80
CA GLY A 353 -4.87 2.83 24.87
C GLY A 353 -5.39 2.19 23.57
N ILE A 354 -6.33 1.25 23.67
CA ILE A 354 -6.94 0.61 22.49
C ILE A 354 -7.74 1.64 21.67
N LYS A 355 -8.51 2.53 22.31
CA LYS A 355 -9.24 3.61 21.64
C LYS A 355 -8.31 4.51 20.85
N ILE A 356 -7.20 4.96 21.46
CA ILE A 356 -6.16 5.77 20.79
C ILE A 356 -5.63 5.05 19.54
N ALA A 357 -5.30 3.76 19.65
CA ALA A 357 -4.77 3.01 18.52
C ALA A 357 -5.79 2.88 17.37
N CYS A 358 -7.03 2.53 17.68
CA CYS A 358 -8.11 2.44 16.68
C CYS A 358 -8.37 3.80 16.02
N ASP A 359 -8.45 4.88 16.80
CA ASP A 359 -8.70 6.22 16.27
C ASP A 359 -7.58 6.69 15.34
N LEU A 360 -6.32 6.50 15.73
CA LEU A 360 -5.20 6.85 14.87
C LEU A 360 -5.21 6.07 13.56
N ILE A 361 -5.43 4.74 13.60
CA ILE A 361 -5.52 3.93 12.37
C ILE A 361 -6.64 4.44 11.46
N MET A 362 -7.80 4.79 12.01
CA MET A 362 -8.94 5.27 11.23
C MET A 362 -8.75 6.69 10.69
N ILE A 363 -8.16 7.59 11.47
CA ILE A 363 -7.82 8.94 11.03
C ILE A 363 -6.85 8.88 9.84
N PHE A 364 -5.79 8.06 9.93
CA PHE A 364 -4.84 7.91 8.83
C PHE A 364 -5.48 7.32 7.57
N GLN A 365 -6.43 6.39 7.71
CA GLN A 365 -7.24 5.91 6.59
C GLN A 365 -8.03 7.05 5.94
N GLN A 366 -8.69 7.90 6.73
CA GLN A 366 -9.42 9.05 6.19
C GLN A 366 -8.48 10.02 5.46
N LEU A 367 -7.31 10.33 6.04
CA LEU A 367 -6.31 11.19 5.42
C LEU A 367 -5.76 10.62 4.11
N PHE A 368 -5.60 9.30 4.02
CA PHE A 368 -5.21 8.63 2.79
C PHE A 368 -6.22 8.88 1.66
N TRP A 369 -7.52 8.77 1.95
CA TRP A 369 -8.58 9.05 0.98
C TRP A 369 -8.75 10.53 0.65
N ALA A 370 -8.43 11.42 1.60
CA ALA A 370 -8.39 12.86 1.35
C ALA A 370 -7.19 13.28 0.49
N THR A 371 -6.18 12.42 0.35
CA THR A 371 -4.97 12.64 -0.47
C THR A 371 -4.81 11.62 -1.62
N PRO A 372 -5.84 11.37 -2.44
CA PRO A 372 -5.88 10.22 -3.35
C PRO A 372 -4.88 10.33 -4.53
N ARG A 373 -4.26 11.50 -4.73
CA ARG A 373 -3.21 11.72 -5.74
C ARG A 373 -1.84 12.00 -5.17
N ARG A 374 -1.66 11.72 -3.88
CA ARG A 374 -0.45 12.03 -3.15
C ARG A 374 0.06 13.48 -3.31
N GLN A 375 -0.87 14.42 -3.44
CA GLN A 375 -0.53 15.83 -3.23
C GLN A 375 -0.09 15.99 -1.78
N LYS A 376 0.86 16.90 -1.54
CA LYS A 376 1.34 17.18 -0.18
C LYS A 376 0.16 17.57 0.69
N LEU A 377 -0.02 16.86 1.80
CA LEU A 377 -1.08 17.18 2.76
C LEU A 377 -0.86 18.60 3.27
N SER A 378 -1.86 19.47 3.09
CA SER A 378 -1.82 20.83 3.62
C SER A 378 -2.30 20.84 5.07
N TYR A 379 -1.94 21.89 5.80
CA TYR A 379 -2.45 22.09 7.16
C TYR A 379 -3.98 22.23 7.19
N THR A 380 -4.55 22.94 6.20
CA THR A 380 -6.00 23.14 6.07
C THR A 380 -6.74 21.85 5.77
N ASP A 381 -6.16 20.95 4.96
CA ASP A 381 -6.74 19.63 4.72
C ASP A 381 -6.73 18.81 6.01
N LEU A 382 -5.63 18.82 6.75
CA LEU A 382 -5.53 18.13 8.02
C LEU A 382 -6.58 18.62 9.03
N GLU A 383 -6.71 19.93 9.20
CA GLU A 383 -7.69 20.53 10.11
C GLU A 383 -9.13 20.14 9.73
N ARG A 384 -9.46 20.19 8.44
CA ARG A 384 -10.75 19.76 7.91
C ARG A 384 -11.01 18.29 8.22
N GLU A 385 -10.10 17.39 7.86
CA GLU A 385 -10.31 15.95 8.01
C GLU A 385 -10.38 15.52 9.49
N LEU A 386 -9.52 16.07 10.34
CA LEU A 386 -9.59 15.80 11.78
C LEU A 386 -10.87 16.37 12.40
N GLY A 387 -11.34 17.53 11.94
CA GLY A 387 -12.63 18.10 12.33
C GLY A 387 -13.80 17.19 11.94
N LEU A 388 -13.81 16.68 10.71
CA LEU A 388 -14.80 15.71 10.24
C LEU A 388 -14.79 14.42 11.07
N TYR A 389 -13.60 13.89 11.40
CA TYR A 389 -13.48 12.71 12.24
C TYR A 389 -14.07 12.97 13.64
N LYS A 390 -13.72 14.10 14.27
CA LYS A 390 -14.24 14.52 15.59
C LYS A 390 -15.77 14.68 15.61
N ALA A 391 -16.36 15.17 14.52
CA ALA A 391 -17.79 15.40 14.37
C ALA A 391 -18.57 14.16 13.93
N SER A 392 -17.89 13.12 13.45
CA SER A 392 -18.51 11.89 12.97
C SER A 392 -18.95 10.97 14.12
N GLU A 393 -19.98 10.17 13.86
CA GLU A 393 -20.41 9.08 14.76
C GLU A 393 -19.38 7.93 14.83
N ILE A 394 -18.32 7.96 14.00
CA ILE A 394 -17.34 6.89 13.86
C ILE A 394 -16.55 6.74 15.15
N ARG A 395 -16.05 7.85 15.71
CA ARG A 395 -15.27 7.84 16.96
C ARG A 395 -16.10 7.24 18.10
N ASP A 396 -17.33 7.73 18.29
CA ASP A 396 -18.19 7.28 19.38
C ASP A 396 -18.58 5.79 19.20
N SER A 397 -18.76 5.35 17.96
CA SER A 397 -18.99 3.94 17.63
C SER A 397 -17.77 3.07 17.91
N ILE A 398 -16.56 3.51 17.56
CA ILE A 398 -15.30 2.82 17.87
C ILE A 398 -15.14 2.70 19.38
N HIS A 399 -15.40 3.77 20.12
CA HIS A 399 -15.25 3.78 21.58
C HIS A 399 -16.24 2.82 22.24
N THR A 400 -17.49 2.79 21.76
CA THR A 400 -18.53 1.84 22.19
C THR A 400 -18.14 0.40 21.89
N LEU A 401 -17.57 0.14 20.70
CA LEU A 401 -17.06 -1.19 20.35
C LEU A 401 -15.95 -1.60 21.32
N VAL A 402 -14.93 -0.76 21.56
CA VAL A 402 -13.85 -1.08 22.52
C VAL A 402 -14.42 -1.39 23.90
N ASP A 403 -15.41 -0.62 24.36
CA ASP A 403 -16.03 -0.83 25.66
C ASP A 403 -16.77 -2.18 25.77
N GLY A 404 -17.34 -2.67 24.67
CA GLY A 404 -17.96 -3.99 24.59
C GLY A 404 -16.96 -5.15 24.47
N TYR A 405 -15.84 -4.96 23.76
CA TYR A 405 -14.80 -5.99 23.62
C TYR A 405 -13.97 -6.18 24.90
N VAL A 406 -13.78 -5.11 25.68
CA VAL A 406 -12.92 -5.09 26.87
C VAL A 406 -13.76 -5.06 28.14
N THR A 407 -13.93 -6.22 28.79
CA THR A 407 -14.73 -6.38 30.01
C THR A 407 -13.87 -6.80 31.21
N THR A 408 -14.43 -6.68 32.42
CA THR A 408 -13.75 -6.93 33.71
C THR A 408 -13.20 -8.34 33.89
N GLY A 409 -13.61 -9.32 33.07
CA GLY A 409 -13.12 -10.71 33.09
C GLY A 409 -12.02 -11.04 32.07
N ASN A 410 -11.55 -10.06 31.28
CA ASN A 410 -10.58 -10.32 30.22
C ASN A 410 -9.15 -10.40 30.76
N CYS A 411 -8.46 -11.52 30.54
CA CYS A 411 -7.00 -11.57 30.62
C CYS A 411 -6.41 -10.82 29.40
N PHE A 412 -5.49 -9.88 29.65
CA PHE A 412 -4.85 -9.06 28.63
C PHE A 412 -3.53 -9.70 28.19
N SER A 413 -3.56 -10.41 27.06
CA SER A 413 -2.35 -10.81 26.34
C SER A 413 -2.10 -9.87 25.17
N THR A 414 -0.84 -9.73 24.76
CA THR A 414 -0.45 -8.94 23.57
C THR A 414 -1.29 -9.30 22.34
N GLN A 415 -1.41 -10.60 22.06
CA GLN A 415 -2.17 -11.12 20.93
C GLN A 415 -3.66 -10.74 21.01
N ARG A 416 -4.27 -10.82 22.20
CA ARG A 416 -5.69 -10.48 22.38
C ARG A 416 -5.95 -8.99 22.19
N VAL A 417 -5.03 -8.13 22.64
CA VAL A 417 -5.13 -6.68 22.43
C VAL A 417 -5.02 -6.35 20.94
N ILE A 418 -4.07 -6.95 20.21
CA ILE A 418 -3.93 -6.78 18.76
C ILE A 418 -5.20 -7.26 18.02
N GLN A 419 -5.72 -8.44 18.36
CA GLN A 419 -6.98 -8.94 17.81
C GLN A 419 -8.17 -8.01 18.09
N THR A 420 -8.21 -7.41 19.28
CA THR A 420 -9.25 -6.44 19.64
C THR A 420 -9.13 -5.18 18.79
N ILE A 421 -7.92 -4.62 18.63
CA ILE A 421 -7.68 -3.47 17.75
C ILE A 421 -8.12 -3.81 16.32
N GLY A 422 -7.71 -4.96 15.80
CA GLY A 422 -8.09 -5.43 14.46
C GLY A 422 -9.60 -5.52 14.26
N GLY A 423 -10.31 -6.23 15.15
CA GLY A 423 -11.75 -6.41 15.04
C GLY A 423 -12.55 -5.10 15.19
N VAL A 424 -12.06 -4.16 16.02
CA VAL A 424 -12.68 -2.83 16.16
C VAL A 424 -12.44 -1.99 14.91
N VAL A 425 -11.22 -1.95 14.39
CA VAL A 425 -10.85 -1.20 13.18
C VAL A 425 -11.61 -1.71 11.96
N GLU A 426 -11.76 -3.03 11.80
CA GLU A 426 -12.51 -3.62 10.70
C GLU A 426 -14.00 -3.21 10.73
N ARG A 427 -14.64 -3.29 11.91
CA ARG A 427 -16.02 -2.83 12.09
C ARG A 427 -16.15 -1.31 11.91
N GLY A 428 -15.18 -0.55 12.42
CA GLY A 428 -15.09 0.90 12.25
C GLY A 428 -15.03 1.32 10.78
N CYS A 429 -14.31 0.57 9.94
CA CYS A 429 -14.31 0.80 8.49
C CYS A 429 -15.70 0.60 7.88
N GLY A 430 -16.43 -0.44 8.27
CA GLY A 430 -17.81 -0.65 7.79
C GLY A 430 -18.72 0.53 8.11
N ILE A 431 -18.56 1.14 9.29
CA ILE A 431 -19.30 2.34 9.71
C ILE A 431 -18.90 3.55 8.87
N LEU A 432 -17.59 3.81 8.71
CA LEU A 432 -17.07 4.89 7.88
C LEU A 432 -17.65 4.80 6.45
N HIS A 433 -17.62 3.61 5.85
CA HIS A 433 -18.17 3.39 4.52
C HIS A 433 -19.67 3.73 4.44
N ASN A 434 -20.46 3.25 5.41
CA ASN A 434 -21.91 3.55 5.46
C ASN A 434 -22.21 5.05 5.63
N VAL A 435 -21.42 5.77 6.43
CA VAL A 435 -21.56 7.23 6.62
C VAL A 435 -21.26 7.95 5.31
N THR A 436 -20.17 7.61 4.63
CA THR A 436 -19.79 8.21 3.34
C THR A 436 -20.83 7.96 2.25
N VAL A 437 -21.39 6.75 2.15
CA VAL A 437 -22.47 6.43 1.20
C VAL A 437 -23.74 7.24 1.47
N ARG A 438 -24.07 7.48 2.75
CA ARG A 438 -25.24 8.31 3.13
C ARG A 438 -25.07 9.78 2.77
N THR A 439 -23.87 10.35 2.96
CA THR A 439 -23.58 11.76 2.65
C THR A 439 -23.49 12.04 1.15
N HIS A 440 -23.08 11.07 0.34
CA HIS A 440 -22.88 11.24 -1.12
C HIS A 440 -24.10 10.89 -2.00
N LYS A 441 -25.30 10.71 -1.45
CA LYS A 441 -26.54 10.40 -2.19
C LYS A 441 -27.03 11.46 -3.21
N LYS A 442 -26.20 12.42 -3.63
CA LYS A 442 -26.48 13.39 -4.69
C LYS A 442 -25.54 13.38 -5.89
N GLU A 443 -24.49 12.57 -5.88
CA GLU A 443 -23.64 12.36 -7.07
C GLU A 443 -23.42 10.86 -7.25
N THR A 444 -23.42 10.40 -8.50
CA THR A 444 -23.09 9.01 -8.89
C THR A 444 -21.63 8.72 -8.56
N VAL A 445 -21.36 8.44 -7.29
CA VAL A 445 -20.04 8.04 -6.80
C VAL A 445 -19.85 6.56 -7.16
N GLY A 446 -18.88 6.28 -8.04
CA GLY A 446 -18.39 4.91 -8.27
C GLY A 446 -17.98 4.29 -6.94
N SER A 447 -18.25 3.00 -6.74
CA SER A 447 -18.11 2.38 -5.42
C SER A 447 -16.74 2.68 -4.79
N LEU A 448 -16.77 3.26 -3.59
CA LEU A 448 -15.63 3.37 -2.69
C LEU A 448 -15.29 2.01 -2.04
N ASP A 449 -15.92 0.94 -2.51
CA ASP A 449 -15.55 -0.44 -2.17
C ASP A 449 -14.17 -0.73 -2.76
N GLU A 450 -13.19 -0.93 -1.89
CA GLU A 450 -12.12 -1.87 -2.21
C GLU A 450 -12.75 -3.28 -2.15
N PRO A 451 -12.58 -4.13 -3.17
CA PRO A 451 -13.18 -5.45 -3.16
C PRO A 451 -12.73 -6.21 -1.91
N PRO A 452 -13.63 -6.91 -1.20
CA PRO A 452 -13.25 -7.79 -0.11
C PRO A 452 -12.26 -8.84 -0.64
N PHE A 453 -11.33 -9.29 0.21
CA PHE A 453 -10.29 -10.28 -0.12
C PHE A 453 -10.83 -11.56 -0.80
N ALA A 454 -12.13 -11.82 -0.67
CA ALA A 454 -12.84 -12.98 -1.20
C ALA A 454 -13.52 -12.77 -2.58
N GLU A 455 -13.56 -11.57 -3.16
CA GLU A 455 -14.20 -11.30 -4.46
C GLU A 455 -13.21 -11.06 -5.61
N LEU A 456 -11.97 -11.55 -5.47
CA LEU A 456 -11.07 -11.68 -6.60
C LEU A 456 -11.33 -13.06 -7.23
N PRO A 457 -11.76 -13.16 -8.50
CA PRO A 457 -11.95 -14.45 -9.15
C PRO A 457 -10.57 -15.09 -9.30
N GLY A 458 -10.28 -16.03 -8.41
CA GLY A 458 -8.95 -16.62 -8.32
C GLY A 458 -8.81 -17.77 -7.33
N THR A 459 -9.88 -18.48 -6.96
CA THR A 459 -9.83 -19.85 -6.42
C THR A 459 -11.24 -20.45 -6.40
N ALA A 460 -11.76 -20.88 -7.56
CA ALA A 460 -12.78 -21.92 -7.57
C ALA A 460 -12.05 -23.26 -7.43
N VAL A 461 -12.03 -23.80 -6.22
CA VAL A 461 -11.61 -25.17 -5.97
C VAL A 461 -12.63 -26.10 -6.64
N VAL A 462 -12.10 -26.97 -7.49
CA VAL A 462 -12.72 -28.16 -8.08
C VAL A 462 -13.82 -28.77 -7.21
N ARG A 463 -15.03 -28.86 -7.75
CA ARG A 463 -15.83 -30.10 -7.80
C ARG A 463 -16.62 -30.17 -9.08
#